data_AF-A0A918YRL1-F1
#
_entry.id   AF-A0A918YRL1-F1
#
_cell.length_a   1.000
_cell.length_b   1.000
_cell.length_c   1.000
_cell.angle_alpha   90.00
_cell.angle_beta   90.00
_cell.angle_gamma   90.00
#
_symmetry.space_group_name_H-M   'P 1'
#
loop_
_entity.id
_entity.type
_entity.pdbx_description
1 polymer ?
#
loop_
_entity_poly.entity_id
_entity_poly.type
_entity_poly.pdbx_seq_one_letter_code
_entity_poly.pdbx_strand_id
1 'polypeptide(L)' 'MTRAGTDDFPAGLDHWTDCDWEDYRARIEVGEGSGRAIEAVQRRRRRRAQSETPQESAQ' A
#
# COMPACT_ATOMS: atom_id res chain seq x y z
N MET A 1 7.67 -24.29 -4.47
CA MET A 1 6.48 -23.45 -4.78
C MET A 1 6.10 -22.69 -3.52
N THR A 2 6.79 -21.60 -3.23
CA THR A 2 6.50 -20.79 -2.04
C THR A 2 5.62 -19.64 -2.50
N ARG A 3 4.38 -19.63 -2.02
CA ARG A 3 3.36 -18.62 -2.34
C ARG A 3 3.74 -17.31 -1.62
N ALA A 4 4.77 -16.64 -2.13
CA ALA A 4 5.18 -15.31 -1.69
C ALA A 4 4.05 -14.33 -2.08
N GLY A 5 3.19 -14.00 -1.13
CA GLY A 5 2.09 -13.09 -1.42
C GLY A 5 1.14 -12.80 -0.27
N THR A 6 1.15 -13.62 0.78
CA THR A 6 0.25 -13.42 1.94
C THR A 6 0.94 -13.32 3.29
N ASP A 7 2.24 -13.64 3.39
CA ASP A 7 2.97 -13.64 4.67
C ASP A 7 3.36 -12.24 5.17
N ASP A 8 3.35 -11.23 4.29
CA ASP A 8 3.70 -9.84 4.61
C ASP A 8 2.49 -8.99 5.02
N PHE A 9 1.31 -9.60 5.18
CA PHE A 9 0.08 -8.89 5.46
C PHE A 9 0.05 -8.17 6.83
N PRO A 10 0.67 -8.67 7.92
CA PRO A 10 0.82 -7.87 9.13
C PRO A 10 2.03 -6.91 9.07
N ALA A 11 3.16 -7.32 8.49
CA ALA A 11 4.37 -6.50 8.43
C ALA A 11 4.20 -5.25 7.54
N GLY A 12 3.51 -5.40 6.40
CA GLY A 12 3.25 -4.30 5.49
C GLY A 12 2.35 -3.20 6.06
N LEU A 13 1.58 -3.48 7.12
CA LEU A 13 0.73 -2.51 7.84
C LEU A 13 1.52 -1.73 8.90
N ASP A 14 2.55 -2.32 9.50
CA ASP A 14 3.42 -1.64 10.48
C ASP A 14 4.12 -0.41 9.88
N HIS A 15 4.45 -0.49 8.59
CA HIS A 15 5.08 0.59 7.84
C HIS A 15 4.12 1.66 7.30
N TRP A 16 2.84 1.63 7.68
CA TRP A 16 1.87 2.65 7.23
C TRP A 16 2.05 3.96 7.96
N THR A 17 2.01 5.06 7.21
CA THR A 17 2.02 6.41 7.77
C THR A 17 0.62 6.77 8.28
N ASP A 18 0.50 7.81 9.11
CA ASP A 18 -0.80 8.34 9.55
C ASP A 18 -1.74 8.63 8.36
N CYS A 19 -1.21 9.20 7.27
CA CYS A 19 -1.95 9.46 6.04
C CYS A 19 -2.49 8.17 5.39
N ASP A 20 -1.75 7.06 5.47
CA ASP A 20 -2.19 5.77 4.93
C ASP A 20 -3.32 5.17 5.80
N TRP A 21 -3.25 5.36 7.12
CA TRP A 21 -4.31 4.97 8.05
C TRP A 21 -5.57 5.83 7.94
N GLU A 22 -5.45 7.12 7.63
CA GLU A 22 -6.59 7.99 7.34
C GLU A 22 -7.29 7.58 6.04
N ASP A 23 -6.55 7.30 4.96
CA ASP A 23 -7.13 6.81 3.69
C ASP A 23 -7.84 5.46 3.90
N TYR A 24 -7.23 4.54 4.65
CA TYR A 24 -7.85 3.29 5.02
C TYR A 24 -9.17 3.49 5.78
N ARG A 25 -9.17 4.32 6.84
CA ARG A 25 -10.37 4.60 7.64
C ARG A 25 -11.49 5.21 6.80
N ALA A 26 -11.19 6.19 5.97
CA ALA A 26 -12.17 6.81 5.09
C ALA A 26 -12.85 5.79 4.15
N ARG A 27 -12.08 4.82 3.64
CA ARG A 27 -12.62 3.75 2.78
C ARG A 27 -13.47 2.74 3.54
N ILE A 28 -13.11 2.44 4.79
CA ILE A 28 -13.94 1.61 5.67
C ILE A 28 -15.26 2.31 5.97
N GLU A 29 -15.24 3.62 6.25
CA GLU A 29 -16.43 4.42 6.50
C GLU A 29 -17.38 4.45 5.29
N VAL A 30 -16.83 4.42 4.07
CA VAL A 30 -17.60 4.32 2.82
C VAL A 30 -18.10 2.90 2.53
N GLY A 31 -17.66 1.89 3.29
CA GLY A 31 -18.09 0.50 3.15
C GLY A 31 -17.36 -0.29 2.07
N GLU A 32 -16.16 0.15 1.65
CA GLU A 32 -15.38 -0.49 0.56
C GLU A 32 -14.87 -1.90 0.96
N GLY A 33 -14.85 -2.19 2.26
CA GLY A 33 -14.40 -3.47 2.83
C GLY A 33 -12.87 -3.54 3.00
N SER A 34 -12.43 -4.18 4.09
CA SER A 34 -11.04 -4.12 4.55
C SER A 34 -10.01 -4.60 3.54
N GLY A 35 -10.29 -5.67 2.80
CA GLY A 35 -9.37 -6.19 1.79
C GLY A 35 -9.12 -5.20 0.65
N ARG A 36 -10.19 -4.60 0.11
CA ARG A 36 -10.08 -3.62 -0.98
C ARG A 36 -9.45 -2.31 -0.52
N ALA A 37 -9.74 -1.87 0.69
CA ALA A 37 -9.10 -0.70 1.28
C ALA A 37 -7.58 -0.90 1.44
N ILE A 38 -7.15 -2.06 1.94
CA ILE A 38 -5.72 -2.39 2.07
C ILE A 38 -5.03 -2.44 0.71
N GLU A 39 -5.62 -3.10 -0.29
CA GLU A 39 -5.08 -3.13 -1.65
C GLU A 39 -4.95 -1.72 -2.26
N ALA A 40 -5.91 -0.83 -2.01
CA ALA A 40 -5.89 0.53 -2.54
C ALA A 40 -4.76 1.36 -1.93
N VAL A 41 -4.58 1.31 -0.60
CA VAL A 41 -3.50 1.99 0.12
C VAL A 41 -2.13 1.46 -0.34
N GLN A 42 -1.96 0.13 -0.38
CA GLN A 42 -0.70 -0.48 -0.87
C GLN A 42 -0.39 -0.09 -2.32
N ARG A 43 -1.40 -0.08 -3.20
CA ARG A 43 -1.24 0.36 -4.61
C ARG A 43 -0.80 1.82 -4.69
N ARG A 44 -1.34 2.70 -3.85
CA ARG A 44 -0.92 4.10 -3.75
C ARG A 44 0.53 4.22 -3.28
N ARG A 45 0.92 3.51 -2.22
CA ARG A 45 2.30 3.49 -1.70
C ARG A 45 3.29 3.01 -2.77
N ARG A 46 2.97 1.92 -3.48
CA ARG A 46 3.80 1.43 -4.60
C ARG A 46 3.94 2.44 -5.73
N ARG A 47 2.89 3.22 -6.03
CA ARG A 47 2.98 4.31 -7.03
C ARG A 47 3.91 5.43 -6.57
N ARG A 48 3.80 5.87 -5.32
CA ARG A 48 4.70 6.89 -4.74
C ARG A 48 6.16 6.45 -4.77
N ALA A 49 6.44 5.24 -4.30
CA ALA A 49 7.80 4.68 -4.32
C ALA A 49 8.41 4.62 -5.73
N GLN A 50 7.60 4.29 -6.75
CA GLN A 50 8.05 4.30 -8.16
C GLN A 50 8.22 5.72 -8.75
N SER A 51 7.46 6.70 -8.26
CA SER A 51 7.60 8.10 -8.67
C SER A 51 8.74 8.83 -7.95
N GLU A 52 9.14 8.36 -6.77
CA GLU A 52 10.27 8.91 -5.99
C GLU A 52 11.63 8.34 -6.40
N THR A 53 11.68 7.22 -7.15
CA THR A 53 12.89 6.84 -7.89
C THR A 53 13.02 7.75 -9.11
N PRO A 54 14.01 8.67 -9.16
CA PRO A 54 14.33 9.34 -10.42
C PRO A 54 14.77 8.25 -11.38
N GLN A 55 14.36 8.37 -12.63
CA GLN A 55 15.05 7.77 -13.76
C GLN A 55 16.51 8.29 -13.79
N GLU A 56 17.38 7.82 -12.91
CA GLU A 56 18.83 7.82 -13.13
C GLU A 56 19.17 6.57 -13.94
N SER A 57 18.85 6.63 -15.23
CA SER A 57 19.48 5.78 -16.26
C SER A 57 19.32 6.52 -17.58
N ALA A 58 20.00 7.65 -17.67
CA ALA A 58 20.38 8.27 -18.92
C ALA A 58 21.91 8.32 -18.93
N GLN A 59 22.55 7.23 -19.36
CA GLN A 59 23.83 7.22 -20.09
C GLN A 59 23.89 5.98 -20.97
#